data_AF-A0A8U8C5I5-F1
#
_entry.id   AF-A0A8U8C5I5-F1
#
_cell.length_a   1.000
_cell.length_b   1.000
_cell.length_c   1.000
_cell.angle_alpha   90.00
_cell.angle_beta   90.00
_cell.angle_gamma   90.00
#
_symmetry.space_group_name_H-M   'P 1'
#
loop_
_entity.id
_entity.type
_entity.pdbx_description
1 polymer ?
#
loop_
_entity_poly.entity_id
_entity_poly.type
_entity_poly.pdbx_seq_one_letter_code
_entity_poly.pdbx_strand_id
1 'polypeptide(L)'
;AVVEVVTNHTSGALKMLARQYSQMRAFVYQNRIALDYLLAEEGGVCGRFNKLECCVEIDDHGEAITELAEEIKRVAHVPVQKYKGYQGTAF
;
A
#
# COMPACT_ATOMS: atom_id res chain seq x y z
N ALA A 1 -4.30 -23.67 -5.03
CA ALA A 1 -4.23 -23.85 -3.56
C ALA A 1 -3.01 -23.16 -2.93
N VAL A 2 -1.77 -23.67 -3.04
CA VAL A 2 -0.60 -23.05 -2.36
C VAL A 2 -0.34 -21.62 -2.84
N VAL A 3 -0.31 -21.39 -4.16
CA VAL A 3 -0.10 -20.05 -4.74
C VAL A 3 -1.18 -19.06 -4.29
N GLU A 4 -2.44 -19.49 -4.25
CA GLU A 4 -3.58 -18.69 -3.79
C GLU A 4 -3.49 -18.31 -2.31
N VAL A 5 -3.02 -19.22 -1.46
CA VAL A 5 -2.79 -18.93 -0.03
C VAL A 5 -1.68 -17.89 0.11
N VAL A 6 -0.53 -18.11 -0.56
CA VAL A 6 0.61 -17.20 -0.50
C VAL A 6 0.25 -15.80 -1.01
N THR A 7 -0.46 -15.71 -2.14
CA THR A 7 -0.86 -14.42 -2.71
C THR A 7 -1.92 -13.71 -1.87
N ASN A 8 -2.85 -14.43 -1.23
CA ASN A 8 -3.81 -13.83 -0.31
C ASN A 8 -3.13 -13.24 0.94
N HIS A 9 -2.17 -13.95 1.54
CA HIS A 9 -1.39 -13.42 2.67
C HIS A 9 -0.51 -12.24 2.25
N THR A 10 0.16 -12.34 1.10
CA THR A 10 1.02 -11.27 0.57
C THR A 10 0.20 -10.01 0.25
N SER A 11 -0.95 -10.17 -0.40
CA SER A 11 -1.90 -9.08 -0.68
C SER A 11 -2.35 -8.38 0.61
N GLY A 12 -2.68 -9.16 1.66
CA GLY A 12 -3.00 -8.61 2.97
C GLY A 12 -1.86 -7.78 3.57
N ALA A 13 -0.64 -8.31 3.54
CA ALA A 13 0.54 -7.60 4.04
C ALA A 13 0.82 -6.29 3.29
N LEU A 14 0.72 -6.31 1.95
CA LEU A 14 0.90 -5.13 1.11
C LEU A 14 -0.11 -4.03 1.44
N LYS A 15 -1.38 -4.36 1.68
CA LYS A 15 -2.41 -3.39 2.07
C LYS A 15 -2.14 -2.80 3.46
N MET A 16 -1.67 -3.62 4.40
CA MET A 16 -1.27 -3.13 5.73
C MET A 16 -0.10 -2.14 5.61
N LEU A 17 0.92 -2.47 4.81
CA LEU A 17 2.06 -1.60 4.56
C LEU A 17 1.66 -0.30 3.85
N ALA A 18 0.78 -0.38 2.84
CA ALA A 18 0.25 0.78 2.14
C ALA A 18 -0.39 1.78 3.11
N ARG A 19 -1.30 1.29 3.96
CA ARG A 19 -1.95 2.12 4.99
C ARG A 19 -0.95 2.71 5.98
N GLN A 20 -0.01 1.89 6.46
CA GLN A 20 1.01 2.35 7.41
C GLN A 20 1.89 3.44 6.80
N TYR A 21 2.26 3.31 5.52
CA TYR A 21 3.10 4.30 4.84
C TYR A 21 2.37 5.63 4.62
N SER A 22 1.10 5.61 4.20
CA SER A 22 0.28 6.83 4.07
C SER A 22 0.10 7.54 5.43
N GLN A 23 -0.07 6.79 6.52
CA GLN A 23 -0.14 7.36 7.88
C GLN A 23 1.20 7.97 8.31
N MET A 24 2.31 7.27 8.07
CA MET A 24 3.65 7.76 8.40
C MET A 24 3.98 9.04 7.61
N ARG A 25 3.63 9.07 6.32
CA ARG A 25 3.72 10.26 5.47
C ARG A 25 2.98 11.45 6.09
N ALA A 26 1.72 11.27 6.48
CA ALA A 26 0.93 12.34 7.10
C ALA A 26 1.58 12.86 8.39
N PHE A 27 2.11 11.97 9.23
CA PHE A 27 2.83 12.35 10.43
C PHE A 27 4.13 13.11 10.14
N VAL A 28 4.89 12.69 9.13
CA VAL A 28 6.11 13.40 8.69
C VAL A 28 5.78 14.82 8.20
N TYR A 29 4.69 14.99 7.44
CA TYR A 29 4.24 16.34 7.04
C TYR A 29 3.83 17.20 8.22
N GLN A 30 3.10 16.65 9.20
CA GLN A 30 2.74 17.38 10.41
C GLN A 30 3.99 17.81 11.21
N ASN A 31 4.97 16.91 11.37
CA ASN A 31 6.24 17.24 12.02
C ASN A 31 6.96 18.36 11.27
N ARG A 32 6.98 18.32 9.94
CA ARG A 32 7.60 19.37 9.14
C ARG A 32 6.93 20.73 9.37
N ILE A 33 5.60 20.80 9.36
CA ILE A 33 4.87 22.04 9.61
C ILE A 33 5.18 22.58 11.02
N ALA A 34 5.17 21.71 12.03
CA ALA A 34 5.50 22.10 13.39
C ALA A 34 6.95 22.63 13.50
N LEU A 35 7.91 21.97 12.84
CA LEU A 35 9.30 22.42 12.80
C LEU A 35 9.48 23.71 12.01
N ASP A 36 8.79 23.87 10.88
CA ASP A 36 8.82 25.11 10.08
C ASP A 36 8.26 26.29 10.89
N TYR A 37 7.23 26.06 11.71
CA TYR A 37 6.72 27.07 12.64
C TYR A 37 7.75 27.43 13.72
N LEU A 38 8.38 26.42 14.34
CA LEU A 38 9.39 26.66 15.38
C LEU A 38 10.66 27.34 14.83
N LEU A 39 10.97 27.13 13.55
CA LEU A 39 12.15 27.66 12.86
C LEU A 39 11.82 28.83 11.93
N ALA A 40 10.71 29.53 12.16
CA ALA A 40 10.21 30.54 11.23
C ALA A 40 11.23 31.67 11.00
N GLU A 41 11.99 32.08 12.02
CA GLU A 41 13.03 33.11 11.90
C GLU A 41 14.26 32.61 11.13
N GLU A 42 14.54 31.31 11.18
CA GLU A 42 15.63 30.67 10.43
C GLU A 42 15.23 30.20 9.02
N GLY A 43 14.04 30.60 8.54
CA GLY A 43 13.54 30.21 7.22
C GLY A 43 13.00 28.77 7.15
N GLY A 44 12.50 28.26 8.28
CA GLY A 44 11.98 26.91 8.42
C GLY A 44 13.09 25.85 8.44
N VAL A 45 12.68 24.58 8.34
CA VAL A 45 13.57 23.42 8.22
C VAL A 45 14.54 23.62 7.05
N CYS A 46 14.06 24.14 5.93
CA CYS A 46 14.89 24.32 4.75
C CYS A 46 15.96 25.41 4.88
N GLY A 47 15.59 26.59 5.39
CA GLY A 47 16.55 27.67 5.65
C GLY A 47 17.56 27.26 6.72
N ARG A 48 17.10 26.60 7.79
CA ARG A 48 17.95 26.19 8.91
C ARG A 48 19.01 25.18 8.54
N PHE A 49 18.69 24.22 7.66
CA PHE A 49 19.59 23.11 7.31
C PHE A 49 20.34 23.28 5.99
N ASN A 50 20.05 24.32 5.18
CA ASN A 50 20.79 24.66 3.96
C ASN A 50 21.03 23.45 3.01
N LYS A 51 20.04 22.56 2.89
CA LYS A 51 20.15 21.35 2.07
C LYS A 51 19.67 21.58 0.64
N LEU A 52 20.37 20.98 -0.33
CA LEU A 52 19.98 20.95 -1.75
C LEU A 52 18.61 20.25 -1.96
N GLU A 53 18.29 19.28 -1.10
CA GLU A 53 17.00 18.58 -1.10
C GLU A 53 16.10 19.13 0.01
N CYS A 54 15.52 20.29 -0.25
CA CYS A 54 14.44 20.89 0.53
C CYS A 54 13.10 20.60 -0.15
N CYS A 55 11.98 20.64 0.59
CA CYS A 55 10.64 20.52 -0.03
C CYS A 55 10.38 19.18 -0.74
N VAL A 56 11.07 18.11 -0.32
CA VAL A 56 10.82 16.76 -0.85
C VAL A 56 9.37 16.39 -0.62
N GLU A 57 8.67 16.14 -1.71
CA GLU A 57 7.35 15.54 -1.69
C GLU A 57 7.52 14.04 -1.46
N ILE A 58 6.83 13.51 -0.44
CA ILE A 58 6.71 12.07 -0.27
C ILE A 58 5.48 11.71 -1.08
N ASP A 59 5.62 10.84 -2.08
CA ASP A 59 4.46 10.37 -2.84
C ASP A 59 3.58 9.45 -1.98
N ASP A 60 2.26 9.55 -2.17
CA ASP A 60 1.31 8.62 -1.56
C ASP A 60 0.88 7.57 -2.59
N HIS A 61 1.56 6.44 -2.58
CA HIS A 61 1.22 5.29 -3.42
C HIS A 61 0.30 4.28 -2.73
N GLY A 62 -0.30 4.63 -1.58
CA GLY A 62 -1.07 3.68 -0.78
C GLY A 62 -2.26 3.06 -1.54
N GLU A 63 -2.96 3.86 -2.35
CA GLU A 63 -4.05 3.40 -3.19
C GLU A 63 -3.55 2.46 -4.29
N ALA A 64 -2.54 2.87 -5.06
CA ALA A 64 -1.95 2.05 -6.12
C ALA A 64 -1.43 0.69 -5.61
N ILE A 65 -0.77 0.68 -4.44
CA ILE A 65 -0.30 -0.58 -3.81
C ILE A 65 -1.50 -1.45 -3.42
N THR A 66 -2.58 -0.84 -2.92
CA THR A 66 -3.81 -1.57 -2.55
C THR A 66 -4.46 -2.20 -3.77
N GLU A 67 -4.57 -1.47 -4.88
CA GLU A 67 -5.11 -1.97 -6.15
C GLU A 67 -4.28 -3.12 -6.72
N LEU A 68 -2.95 -2.96 -6.79
CA LEU A 68 -2.03 -4.02 -7.23
C LEU A 68 -2.12 -5.26 -6.34
N ALA A 69 -2.26 -5.07 -5.02
CA ALA A 69 -2.43 -6.17 -4.08
C ALA A 69 -3.75 -6.93 -4.33
N GLU A 70 -4.85 -6.25 -4.67
CA GLU A 70 -6.10 -6.91 -5.06
C GLU A 70 -5.96 -7.65 -6.39
N GLU A 71 -5.25 -7.07 -7.35
CA GLU A 71 -4.99 -7.72 -8.64
C GLU A 71 -4.18 -9.02 -8.47
N ILE A 72 -3.10 -9.00 -7.69
CA ILE A 72 -2.29 -10.19 -7.38
C ILE A 72 -3.15 -11.31 -6.80
N LYS A 73 -4.05 -10.95 -5.86
CA LYS A 73 -4.97 -11.90 -5.23
C LYS A 73 -5.96 -12.47 -6.25
N ARG A 74 -6.55 -11.61 -7.10
CA ARG A 74 -7.52 -12.00 -8.13
C ARG A 74 -6.92 -12.96 -9.15
N VAL A 75 -5.72 -12.65 -9.66
CA VAL A 75 -5.04 -13.46 -10.68
C VAL A 75 -4.67 -14.85 -10.16
N ALA A 76 -4.35 -14.96 -8.88
CA ALA A 76 -3.96 -16.22 -8.26
C ALA A 76 -5.14 -17.11 -7.81
N HIS A 77 -6.38 -16.62 -7.91
CA HIS A 77 -7.56 -17.36 -7.47
C HIS A 77 -7.79 -18.60 -8.34
N VAL A 78 -7.91 -19.78 -7.72
CA VAL A 78 -8.24 -21.02 -8.41
C VAL A 78 -9.74 -21.29 -8.24
N PRO A 79 -10.56 -21.21 -9.32
CA PRO A 79 -11.98 -21.46 -9.20
C PRO A 79 -12.25 -22.91 -8.79
N VAL A 80 -13.18 -23.11 -7.86
CA VAL A 80 -13.63 -24.45 -7.45
C VAL A 80 -14.27 -25.13 -8.65
N GLN A 81 -13.71 -26.27 -9.09
CA GLN A 81 -14.33 -27.08 -10.15
C GLN A 81 -15.65 -27.66 -9.62
N LYS A 82 -16.78 -27.24 -10.22
CA LYS A 82 -18.09 -27.84 -9.95
C LYS A 82 -18.17 -29.16 -10.72
N TYR A 83 -18.17 -30.29 -10.01
CA TYR A 83 -18.39 -31.61 -10.60
C TYR A 83 -19.80 -31.68 -11.21
N LYS A 84 -19.90 -31.91 -12.53
CA LYS A 84 -21.16 -32.27 -13.18
C LYS A 84 -21.28 -33.79 -13.14
N GLY A 85 -22.09 -34.30 -12.23
CA GLY A 85 -22.34 -35.75 -12.12
C GLY A 85 -22.88 -36.33 -13.43
N TYR A 86 -22.36 -37.50 -13.80
CA TYR A 86 -22.79 -38.27 -14.97
C TYR A 86 -24.23 -38.75 -14.75
N GLN A 87 -25.19 -38.26 -15.55
CA GLN A 87 -26.53 -38.85 -15.62
C GLN A 87 -26.48 -40.06 -16.55
N GLY A 88 -26.17 -41.23 -16.00
CA GLY A 88 -26.30 -42.49 -16.72
C GLY A 88 -27.78 -42.79 -16.97
N THR A 89 -28.16 -42.90 -18.24
CA THR A 89 -29.47 -43.47 -18.63
C THR A 89 -29.44 -44.96 -18.35
N ALA A 90 -30.29 -45.43 -17.43
CA ALA A 90 -30.53 -46.85 -17.23
C ALA A 90 -31.24 -47.43 -18.46
N PHE A 91 -30.68 -48.51 -19.02
CA PHE A 91 -31.35 -49.39 -19.98
C PHE A 91 -32.21 -50.42 -19.24
#